data_AF-A0A1E7GBI5-F1
#
_entry.id   AF-A0A1E7GBI5-F1
#
_cell.length_a   1.000
_cell.length_b   1.000
_cell.length_c   1.000
_cell.angle_alpha   90.00
_cell.angle_beta   90.00
_cell.angle_gamma   90.00
#
_symmetry.space_group_name_H-M   'P 1'
#
loop_
_entity.id
_entity.type
_entity.pdbx_description
1 polymer ?
#
loop_
_entity_poly.entity_id
_entity_poly.type
_entity_poly.pdbx_seq_one_letter_code
_entity_poly.pdbx_strand_id
1 'polypeptide(L)'
;MKSVLFSNEFYDYCQVAACGGDQGNISPSQIKEYENPSPASQHPKKIVGTIEAERVLVESAKKLIEIYEQKTQEIIAKLWAE
;
A
#
# COMPACT_ATOMS: atom_id res chain seq x y z
N MET A 1 -11.63 -10.77 -4.53
CA MET A 1 -11.98 -11.65 -5.65
C MET A 1 -13.23 -11.18 -6.38
N LYS A 2 -14.38 -11.00 -5.71
CA LYS A 2 -15.59 -10.40 -6.34
C LYS A 2 -15.30 -9.06 -7.03
N SER A 3 -14.53 -8.17 -6.41
CA SER A 3 -14.19 -6.87 -6.99
C SER A 3 -13.41 -6.92 -8.31
N VAL A 4 -12.64 -7.99 -8.56
CA VAL A 4 -11.86 -8.16 -9.79
C VAL A 4 -12.74 -8.76 -10.89
N LEU A 5 -13.59 -9.73 -10.56
CA LEU A 5 -14.51 -10.35 -11.52
C LEU A 5 -15.63 -9.42 -12.00
N PHE A 6 -15.86 -8.32 -11.28
CA PHE A 6 -16.81 -7.28 -11.65
C PHE A 6 -16.14 -5.98 -12.12
N SER A 7 -14.83 -6.01 -12.42
CA SER A 7 -14.13 -4.84 -12.96
C SER A 7 -14.37 -4.69 -14.46
N ASN A 8 -14.27 -3.46 -14.96
CA ASN A 8 -14.32 -3.19 -16.40
C ASN A 8 -13.16 -3.87 -17.14
N GLU A 9 -11.97 -3.95 -16.52
CA GLU A 9 -10.80 -4.61 -17.11
C GLU A 9 -11.04 -6.10 -17.37
N PHE A 10 -11.69 -6.78 -16.41
CA PHE A 10 -12.05 -8.18 -16.58
C PHE A 10 -13.16 -8.36 -17.62
N TYR A 11 -14.13 -7.44 -17.64
CA TYR A 11 -15.18 -7.43 -18.67
C TYR A 11 -14.60 -7.27 -20.08
N ASP A 12 -13.70 -6.30 -20.29
CA ASP A 12 -13.08 -6.03 -21.58
C ASP A 12 -12.22 -7.21 -22.05
N TYR A 13 -11.46 -7.82 -21.14
CA TYR A 13 -10.75 -9.06 -21.43
C TYR A 13 -11.70 -10.15 -21.93
N CYS A 14 -12.84 -10.34 -21.25
CA CYS A 14 -13.81 -11.34 -21.64
C CYS A 14 -14.41 -11.08 -23.03
N GLN A 15 -14.63 -9.82 -23.41
CA GLN A 15 -15.13 -9.47 -24.75
C GLN A 15 -14.13 -9.80 -25.86
N VAL A 16 -12.83 -9.61 -25.60
CA VAL A 16 -11.77 -9.92 -26.58
C VAL A 16 -11.50 -11.43 -26.66
N ALA A 17 -11.52 -12.11 -25.52
CA ALA A 17 -11.25 -13.55 -25.44
C ALA A 17 -12.43 -14.42 -25.91
N ALA A 18 -13.66 -13.92 -25.81
CA ALA A 18 -14.85 -14.63 -26.27
C ALA A 18 -14.81 -14.84 -27.80
N CYS A 19 -15.22 -16.03 -28.23
CA CYS A 19 -15.28 -16.40 -29.65
C CYS A 19 -16.69 -16.87 -30.01
N GLY A 20 -17.14 -16.60 -31.23
CA GLY A 20 -18.49 -16.92 -31.72
C GLY A 20 -19.00 -15.84 -32.67
N GLY A 21 -20.02 -16.16 -33.48
CA GLY A 21 -20.64 -15.21 -34.42
C GLY A 21 -21.65 -14.30 -33.72
N ASP A 22 -22.82 -14.86 -33.36
CA ASP A 22 -23.93 -14.08 -32.80
C ASP A 22 -23.90 -13.94 -31.27
N GLN A 23 -23.38 -14.96 -30.56
CA GLN A 23 -23.17 -14.93 -29.11
C GLN A 23 -21.77 -15.44 -28.81
N GLY A 24 -20.88 -14.54 -28.40
CA GLY A 24 -19.53 -14.90 -27.97
C GLY A 24 -19.58 -15.80 -26.74
N ASN A 25 -18.86 -16.91 -26.77
CA ASN A 25 -18.70 -17.80 -25.63
C ASN A 25 -17.27 -17.69 -25.08
N ILE A 26 -17.15 -17.72 -23.76
CA ILE A 26 -15.86 -17.77 -23.05
C ILE A 26 -15.81 -19.01 -22.16
N SER A 27 -14.76 -19.80 -22.34
CA SER A 27 -14.58 -21.05 -21.59
C SER A 27 -13.96 -20.80 -20.20
N PRO A 28 -14.20 -21.68 -19.22
CA PRO A 28 -13.52 -21.61 -17.93
C PRO A 28 -12.00 -21.68 -18.02
N SER A 29 -11.44 -22.30 -19.06
CA SER A 29 -9.98 -22.29 -19.33
C SER A 29 -9.50 -20.90 -19.70
N GLN A 30 -10.20 -20.19 -20.59
CA GLN A 30 -9.86 -18.82 -20.96
C GLN A 30 -9.99 -17.85 -19.77
N ILE A 31 -11.00 -18.03 -18.91
CA ILE A 31 -11.11 -17.21 -17.69
C ILE A 31 -9.91 -17.41 -16.75
N LYS A 32 -9.33 -18.62 -16.71
CA LYS A 32 -8.14 -18.91 -15.90
C LYS A 32 -6.86 -18.32 -16.49
N GLU A 33 -6.84 -18.03 -17.79
CA GLU A 33 -5.74 -17.35 -18.47
C GLU A 33 -5.74 -15.84 -18.23
N TYR A 34 -6.79 -15.29 -17.61
CA TYR A 34 -6.78 -13.90 -17.17
C TYR A 34 -5.72 -13.71 -16.08
N GLU A 35 -4.55 -13.23 -16.50
CA GLU A 35 -3.55 -12.70 -15.60
C GLU A 35 -4.12 -11.41 -14.99
N ASN A 36 -4.69 -11.55 -13.79
CA ASN A 36 -5.13 -10.41 -13.00
C ASN A 36 -3.97 -9.41 -12.90
N PRO A 37 -4.12 -8.15 -13.35
CA PRO A 37 -3.21 -7.08 -12.98
C PRO A 37 -3.45 -6.81 -11.49
N SER A 38 -2.93 -7.69 -10.65
CA SER A 38 -2.99 -7.52 -9.22
C SER A 38 -2.25 -6.23 -8.91
N PRO A 39 -2.87 -5.25 -8.21
CA PRO A 39 -2.14 -4.09 -7.71
C PRO A 39 -1.07 -4.49 -6.68
N ALA A 40 -0.92 -5.79 -6.36
CA ALA A 40 0.02 -6.33 -5.39
C ALA A 40 1.52 -6.08 -5.71
N SER A 41 1.90 -5.61 -6.90
CA SER A 41 3.31 -5.28 -7.19
C SER A 41 3.57 -3.80 -7.51
N GLN A 42 2.55 -2.94 -7.50
CA GLN A 42 2.70 -1.53 -7.86
C GLN A 42 2.34 -0.59 -6.72
N HIS A 43 2.83 -0.85 -5.52
CA HIS A 43 3.27 0.31 -4.75
C HIS A 43 4.50 0.84 -5.49
N PRO A 44 4.49 2.04 -6.07
CA PRO A 44 5.68 2.55 -6.75
C PRO A 44 6.80 2.53 -5.71
N LYS A 45 7.88 1.81 -5.98
CA LYS A 45 9.04 1.72 -5.06
C LYS A 45 9.48 3.12 -4.58
N LYS A 46 9.27 4.14 -5.41
CA LYS A 46 9.45 5.56 -5.08
C LYS A 46 8.59 6.02 -3.90
N ILE A 47 7.27 5.77 -3.93
CA ILE A 47 6.35 6.22 -2.87
C ILE A 47 6.67 5.52 -1.55
N VAL A 48 6.91 4.20 -1.58
CA VAL A 48 7.31 3.45 -0.37
C VAL A 48 8.65 3.95 0.16
N GLY A 49 9.62 4.20 -0.71
CA GLY A 49 10.92 4.75 -0.33
C GLY A 49 10.79 6.14 0.32
N THR A 50 9.95 7.02 -0.22
CA THR A 50 9.69 8.34 0.37
C THR A 50 9.03 8.23 1.74
N ILE A 51 7.99 7.40 1.87
CA ILE A 51 7.28 7.20 3.15
C ILE A 51 8.23 6.67 4.22
N GLU A 52 9.06 5.67 3.90
CA GLU A 52 10.00 5.12 4.87
C GLU A 52 11.09 6.13 5.28
N ALA A 53 11.57 6.96 4.35
CA ALA A 53 12.51 8.03 4.68
C ALA A 53 11.88 9.06 5.64
N GLU A 54 10.65 9.49 5.38
CA GLU A 54 9.91 10.41 6.27
C GLU A 54 9.65 9.78 7.64
N ARG A 55 9.30 8.50 7.70
CA ARG A 55 9.10 7.76 8.97
C ARG A 55 10.37 7.76 9.81
N VAL A 56 11.54 7.51 9.21
CA VAL A 56 12.82 7.54 9.94
C VAL A 56 13.07 8.91 10.57
N LEU A 57 12.78 10.00 9.85
CA LEU A 57 12.92 11.36 10.38
C LEU A 57 11.96 11.63 11.54
N VAL A 58 10.69 11.21 11.42
CA VAL A 58 9.68 11.36 12.48
C VAL A 58 10.08 10.58 13.74
N GLU A 59 10.52 9.33 13.59
CA GLU A 59 10.93 8.51 14.73
C GLU A 59 12.21 9.05 15.41
N SER A 60 13.14 9.61 14.64
CA SER A 60 14.30 10.32 15.19
C SER A 60 13.90 11.55 16.00
N ALA A 61 12.98 12.37 15.48
CA ALA A 61 12.48 13.55 16.17
C ALA A 61 11.76 13.21 17.48
N LYS A 62 10.94 12.14 17.50
CA LYS A 62 10.28 11.65 18.72
C LYS A 62 11.29 11.28 19.81
N LYS A 63 12.35 10.55 19.46
CA LYS A 63 13.43 10.19 20.40
C LYS A 63 14.11 11.42 20.98
N LEU A 64 14.35 12.44 20.16
CA LEU A 64 14.95 13.68 20.65
C LEU A 64 14.03 14.39 21.66
N ILE A 65 12.72 14.46 21.38
CA ILE A 65 11.74 15.03 22.31
C ILE A 65 11.79 14.32 23.65
N GLU A 66 11.75 12.99 23.66
CA GLU A 66 11.84 12.20 24.91
C GLU A 66 13.12 12.51 25.70
N ILE A 67 14.28 12.59 25.03
CA ILE A 67 15.55 12.92 25.67
C ILE A 67 15.51 14.32 26.30
N TYR A 68 14.97 15.31 25.60
CA TYR A 68 14.91 16.68 26.10
C TYR A 68 13.87 16.86 27.21
N GLU A 69 12.75 16.14 27.15
CA GLU A 69 11.77 16.09 28.24
C GLU A 69 12.39 15.53 29.52
N GLN A 70 13.10 14.39 29.42
CA GLN A 70 13.83 13.81 30.55
C GLN A 70 14.86 14.79 31.14
N LYS A 71 15.69 15.40 30.29
CA LYS A 71 16.68 16.39 30.75
C LYS A 71 16.04 17.59 31.44
N THR A 72 14.92 18.06 30.93
CA THR A 72 14.19 19.19 31.52
C THR A 72 13.65 18.80 32.89
N GLN A 73 13.04 17.62 33.02
CA GLN A 73 12.56 17.10 34.30
C GLN A 73 13.70 16.91 35.31
N GLU A 74 14.86 16.40 34.89
CA GLU A 74 16.04 16.27 35.74
C GLU A 74 16.54 17.61 36.27
N ILE A 75 16.60 18.64 35.41
CA ILE A 75 17.03 19.99 35.80
C ILE A 75 16.03 20.61 36.78
N ILE A 76 14.73 20.47 36.50
CA ILE A 76 13.68 20.93 37.42
C ILE A 76 13.82 20.24 38.77
N ALA A 77 13.96 18.91 38.80
CA ALA A 77 14.11 18.15 40.05
C ALA A 77 15.36 18.59 40.85
N LYS A 78 16.47 18.89 40.18
CA LYS A 78 17.68 19.43 40.82
C LYS A 78 17.43 20.78 41.47
N LEU A 79 16.72 21.69 40.79
CA LEU A 79 16.42 23.02 41.32
C LEU A 79 15.50 22.99 42.55
N TRP A 80 14.60 22.01 42.64
CA TRP A 80 13.70 21.85 43.79
C TRP A 80 14.28 20.99 44.92
N ALA A 81 15.47 20.41 44.74
CA ALA A 81 16.18 19.63 45.75
C ALA A 81 17.22 20.46 46.52
N GLU A 82 17.45 21.73 46.12
CA GLU A 82 18.14 22.77 46.89
C GLU A 82 17.14 23.55 47.77
#